data_AF-K1PL76-F1
#
_entry.id   AF-K1PL76-F1
#
_cell.length_a   1.000
_cell.length_b   1.000
_cell.length_c   1.000
_cell.angle_alpha   90.00
_cell.angle_beta   90.00
_cell.angle_gamma   90.00
#
_symmetry.space_group_name_H-M   'P 1'
#
loop_
_entity.id
_entity.type
_entity.pdbx_description
1 polymer ?
#
loop_
_entity_poly.entity_id
_entity_poly.type
_entity_poly.pdbx_seq_one_letter_code
_entity_poly.pdbx_strand_id
1 'polypeptide(L)'
;MDFTIPLAVSETCSCNDGYIGEDCSQSLQTPPDQISVPSYGLCDQRYRPCQTQNIIGVFHKQPVALAEHFKATENGKEYTNFSVMANVTYRQMNLITVTIPTATSSSRKRRSTDGSIDGWDISFSYDNSTFSNATSIVVYNGATESCDYTTYTCTKESSSTAAIAGAVVGVVAVAVIVGMVVYIKVIKKKRPQSAKVSNQDREMLTRGAEEGGSPRPPSVNTWVSTRK
;
A
#
# COMPACT_ATOMS: atom_id res chain seq x y z
N MET A 1 -25.31 3.55 53.60
CA MET A 1 -25.13 3.54 52.14
C MET A 1 -26.53 3.58 51.55
N ASP A 2 -27.03 4.79 51.32
CA ASP A 2 -28.39 5.00 50.81
C ASP A 2 -28.41 4.77 49.30
N PHE A 3 -29.13 3.75 48.86
CA PHE A 3 -29.51 3.54 47.47
C PHE A 3 -30.75 4.39 47.19
N THR A 4 -30.56 5.62 46.72
CA THR A 4 -31.67 6.44 46.24
C THR A 4 -31.91 6.11 44.77
N ILE A 5 -33.04 5.46 44.50
CA ILE A 5 -33.54 5.11 43.17
C ILE A 5 -33.90 6.41 42.42
N PRO A 6 -33.49 6.60 41.14
CA PRO A 6 -33.83 7.81 40.39
C PRO A 6 -35.33 7.86 40.10
N LEU A 7 -35.92 9.03 40.35
CA LEU A 7 -37.31 9.36 40.05
C LEU A 7 -37.48 9.45 38.52
N ALA A 8 -38.26 8.51 37.96
CA ALA A 8 -38.66 8.53 36.57
C ALA A 8 -39.61 9.72 36.30
N VAL A 9 -39.13 10.72 35.55
CA VAL A 9 -39.95 11.79 34.98
C VAL A 9 -39.79 11.65 33.47
N SER A 10 -40.83 11.12 32.82
CA SER A 10 -40.84 10.52 31.45
C SER A 10 -40.06 9.20 31.36
N GLU A 11 -40.41 8.31 30.42
CA GLU A 11 -39.93 6.92 30.27
C GLU A 11 -38.42 6.77 29.99
N THR A 12 -37.60 7.74 30.38
CA THR A 12 -36.15 7.78 30.21
C THR A 12 -35.48 7.91 31.58
N CYS A 13 -34.67 6.93 31.96
CA CYS A 13 -33.81 7.00 33.13
C CYS A 13 -32.78 8.13 32.95
N SER A 14 -32.75 9.09 33.89
CA SER A 14 -31.64 10.05 33.99
C SER A 14 -30.65 9.53 35.01
N CYS A 15 -29.45 9.18 34.55
CA CYS A 15 -28.41 8.66 35.43
C CYS A 15 -27.75 9.77 36.25
N ASN A 16 -27.31 9.40 37.46
CA ASN A 16 -26.45 10.26 38.26
C ASN A 16 -25.08 10.43 37.57
N ASP A 17 -24.38 11.51 37.92
CA ASP A 17 -23.03 11.75 37.43
C ASP A 17 -22.11 10.54 37.72
N GLY A 18 -21.38 10.11 36.70
CA GLY A 18 -20.52 8.93 36.79
C GLY A 18 -21.16 7.62 36.35
N TYR A 19 -22.48 7.58 36.09
CA TYR A 19 -23.19 6.36 35.72
C TYR A 19 -23.83 6.44 34.32
N ILE A 20 -23.94 5.27 33.66
CA ILE A 20 -24.46 5.05 32.31
C ILE A 20 -25.23 3.72 32.24
N GLY A 21 -25.86 3.47 31.08
CA GLY A 21 -26.70 2.30 30.85
C GLY A 21 -28.19 2.60 30.98
N GLU A 22 -29.02 1.66 30.53
CA GLU A 22 -30.48 1.78 30.55
C GLU A 22 -31.06 1.87 31.97
N ASP A 23 -30.40 1.19 32.91
CA ASP A 23 -30.75 1.15 34.34
C ASP A 23 -29.79 1.98 35.22
N CYS A 24 -28.87 2.73 34.62
CA CYS A 24 -27.84 3.51 35.31
C CYS A 24 -26.94 2.69 36.26
N SER A 25 -26.80 1.38 36.02
CA SER A 25 -25.98 0.49 36.86
C SER A 25 -24.49 0.51 36.52
N GLN A 26 -24.11 1.05 35.36
CA GLN A 26 -22.75 0.94 34.83
C GLN A 26 -21.96 2.21 35.13
N SER A 27 -20.72 2.07 35.60
CA SER A 27 -19.84 3.21 35.87
C SER A 27 -19.16 3.68 34.58
N LEU A 28 -19.01 5.00 34.41
CA LEU A 28 -18.20 5.61 33.36
C LEU A 28 -16.71 5.20 33.43
N GLN A 29 -16.23 4.81 34.62
CA GLN A 29 -14.86 4.36 34.83
C GLN A 29 -14.65 2.88 34.47
N THR A 30 -15.73 2.16 34.15
CA THR A 30 -15.66 0.79 33.67
C THR A 30 -15.64 0.84 32.14
N PRO A 31 -14.48 0.61 31.50
CA PRO A 31 -14.40 0.66 30.05
C PRO A 31 -15.25 -0.46 29.42
N PRO A 32 -15.64 -0.33 28.13
CA PRO A 32 -16.37 -1.38 27.44
C PRO A 32 -15.59 -2.70 27.48
N ASP A 33 -16.31 -3.80 27.69
CA ASP A 33 -15.76 -5.15 27.76
C ASP A 33 -16.32 -6.04 26.63
N GLN A 34 -15.87 -7.29 26.61
CA GLN A 34 -16.28 -8.31 25.64
C GLN A 34 -16.15 -7.87 24.16
N ILE A 35 -15.15 -7.03 23.88
CA ILE A 35 -14.89 -6.50 22.56
C ILE A 35 -14.33 -7.59 21.65
N SER A 36 -14.88 -7.68 20.45
CA SER A 36 -14.42 -8.55 19.38
C SER A 36 -14.45 -7.81 18.05
N VAL A 37 -13.52 -8.17 17.17
CA VAL A 37 -13.39 -7.57 15.86
C VAL A 37 -13.55 -8.65 14.79
N PRO A 38 -14.42 -8.45 13.79
CA PRO A 38 -14.57 -9.35 12.66
C PRO A 38 -13.24 -9.64 11.98
N SER A 39 -13.07 -10.87 11.52
CA SER A 39 -11.83 -11.34 10.87
C SER A 39 -10.58 -11.17 11.75
N TYR A 40 -10.76 -11.18 13.08
CA TYR A 40 -9.66 -11.04 14.05
C TYR A 40 -8.82 -9.78 13.84
N GLY A 41 -9.45 -8.71 13.35
CA GLY A 41 -8.76 -7.45 13.07
C GLY A 41 -8.01 -7.40 11.74
N LEU A 42 -7.91 -8.50 11.00
CA LEU A 42 -7.30 -8.48 9.68
C LEU A 42 -8.27 -7.90 8.64
N CYS A 43 -7.84 -6.85 7.95
CA CYS A 43 -8.59 -6.22 6.88
C CYS A 43 -7.83 -6.30 5.56
N ASP A 44 -8.28 -7.22 4.69
CA ASP A 44 -7.79 -7.34 3.33
C ASP A 44 -8.48 -6.31 2.41
N GLN A 45 -7.70 -5.36 1.91
CA GLN A 45 -8.15 -4.28 1.04
C GLN A 45 -8.76 -4.76 -0.28
N ARG A 46 -8.55 -6.03 -0.68
CA ARG A 46 -9.14 -6.60 -1.89
C ARG A 46 -10.64 -6.85 -1.77
N TYR A 47 -11.10 -7.20 -0.57
CA TYR A 47 -12.50 -7.57 -0.37
C TYR A 47 -13.36 -6.39 0.10
N ARG A 48 -12.76 -5.42 0.80
CA ARG A 48 -13.47 -4.23 1.28
C ARG A 48 -12.54 -3.04 1.55
N PRO A 49 -13.05 -1.79 1.52
CA PRO A 49 -12.30 -0.65 2.01
C PRO A 49 -12.07 -0.77 3.53
N CYS A 50 -10.81 -0.72 3.96
CA CYS A 50 -10.41 -0.83 5.37
C CYS A 50 -10.46 0.49 6.14
N GLN A 51 -11.15 1.50 5.61
CA GLN A 51 -11.27 2.81 6.26
C GLN A 51 -12.13 2.75 7.52
N THR A 52 -13.05 1.79 7.60
CA THR A 52 -13.93 1.61 8.76
C THR A 52 -13.93 0.16 9.22
N GLN A 53 -13.93 -0.03 10.53
CA GLN A 53 -14.02 -1.33 11.17
C GLN A 53 -15.24 -1.40 12.10
N ASN A 54 -16.02 -2.46 11.94
CA ASN A 54 -17.07 -2.78 12.89
C ASN A 54 -16.47 -3.46 14.11
N ILE A 55 -16.91 -3.06 15.30
CA ILE A 55 -16.49 -3.60 16.58
C ILE A 55 -17.74 -4.11 17.29
N ILE A 56 -17.72 -5.37 17.69
CA ILE A 56 -18.84 -6.06 18.34
C ILE A 56 -18.50 -6.16 19.83
N GLY A 57 -19.44 -5.86 20.71
CA GLY A 57 -19.20 -5.87 22.15
C GLY A 57 -20.47 -5.52 22.91
N VAL A 58 -20.34 -5.00 24.13
CA VAL A 58 -21.45 -4.43 24.90
C VAL A 58 -21.15 -2.96 25.16
N PHE A 59 -22.00 -2.08 24.64
CA PHE A 59 -21.81 -0.63 24.66
C PHE A 59 -23.03 0.06 25.26
N HIS A 60 -22.86 0.69 26.42
CA HIS A 60 -23.94 1.39 27.12
C HIS A 60 -24.09 2.86 26.68
N LYS A 61 -23.09 3.36 25.94
CA LYS A 61 -22.99 4.73 25.38
C LYS A 61 -21.99 4.67 24.21
N GLN A 62 -21.93 5.73 23.40
CA GLN A 62 -20.80 5.91 22.49
C GLN A 62 -19.47 6.11 23.28
N PRO A 63 -18.50 5.18 23.17
CA PRO A 63 -17.18 5.38 23.77
C PRO A 63 -16.31 6.29 22.92
N VAL A 64 -15.22 6.78 23.51
CA VAL A 64 -14.07 7.30 22.77
C VAL A 64 -13.10 6.16 22.45
N ALA A 65 -12.35 6.28 21.36
CA ALA A 65 -11.38 5.28 20.94
C ALA A 65 -9.98 5.90 20.83
N LEU A 66 -9.01 5.34 21.55
CA LEU A 66 -7.60 5.64 21.38
C LEU A 66 -7.01 4.61 20.43
N ALA A 67 -6.37 5.07 19.36
CA ALA A 67 -5.71 4.22 18.38
C ALA A 67 -4.20 4.44 18.42
N GLU A 68 -3.46 3.40 18.76
CA GLU A 68 -2.00 3.39 18.82
C GLU A 68 -1.44 2.69 17.58
N HIS A 69 -0.55 3.38 16.86
CA HIS A 69 -0.03 2.87 15.60
C HIS A 69 1.15 1.93 15.82
N PHE A 70 1.10 0.79 15.16
CA PHE A 70 2.20 -0.16 15.08
C PHE A 70 2.45 -0.58 13.63
N LYS A 71 3.66 -1.05 13.37
CA LYS A 71 4.03 -1.73 12.13
C LYS A 71 4.02 -3.23 12.36
N ALA A 72 3.24 -3.96 11.57
CA ALA A 72 3.33 -5.40 11.48
C ALA A 72 4.54 -5.78 10.62
N THR A 73 5.50 -6.48 11.22
CA THR A 73 6.71 -7.02 10.56
C THR A 73 6.69 -8.54 10.64
N GLU A 74 7.70 -9.19 10.07
CA GLU A 74 7.86 -10.65 10.17
C GLU A 74 8.14 -11.09 11.62
N ASN A 75 8.61 -10.17 12.48
CA ASN A 75 8.94 -10.42 13.87
C ASN A 75 7.81 -10.05 14.86
N GLY A 76 6.72 -9.46 14.36
CA GLY A 76 5.55 -9.10 15.16
C GLY A 76 5.20 -7.62 15.05
N LYS A 77 4.68 -7.05 16.14
CA LYS A 77 4.31 -5.64 16.19
C LYS A 77 5.47 -4.76 16.64
N GLU A 78 5.76 -3.74 15.86
CA GLU A 78 6.69 -2.66 16.22
C GLU A 78 5.90 -1.38 16.44
N TYR A 79 5.71 -1.01 17.71
CA TYR A 79 4.98 0.20 18.08
C TYR A 79 5.72 1.46 17.63
N THR A 80 4.95 2.42 17.16
CA THR A 80 5.44 3.75 16.85
C THR A 80 4.96 4.73 17.93
N ASN A 81 5.64 5.87 18.08
CA ASN A 81 5.20 6.93 19.01
C ASN A 81 4.02 7.76 18.43
N PHE A 82 3.17 7.15 17.61
CA PHE A 82 2.01 7.80 17.00
C PHE A 82 0.73 7.19 17.57
N SER A 83 -0.05 8.02 18.25
CA SER A 83 -1.38 7.68 18.71
C SER A 83 -2.36 8.80 18.40
N VAL A 84 -3.62 8.46 18.21
CA VAL A 84 -4.66 9.42 17.83
C VAL A 84 -6.02 8.93 18.32
N MET A 85 -6.89 9.88 18.67
CA MET A 85 -8.29 9.57 18.97
C MET A 85 -9.02 9.26 17.67
N ALA A 86 -9.46 8.02 17.50
CA ALA A 86 -10.20 7.58 16.33
C ALA A 86 -11.67 7.97 16.41
N ASN A 87 -12.29 8.26 15.27
CA ASN A 87 -13.71 8.59 15.22
C ASN A 87 -14.56 7.32 15.41
N VAL A 88 -15.51 7.38 16.34
CA VAL A 88 -16.43 6.28 16.66
C VAL A 88 -17.84 6.71 16.28
N THR A 89 -18.57 5.81 15.63
CA THR A 89 -20.01 5.94 15.38
C THR A 89 -20.74 4.87 16.14
N TYR A 90 -21.57 5.27 17.10
CA TYR A 90 -22.46 4.34 17.81
C TYR A 90 -23.59 3.89 16.88
N ARG A 91 -23.76 2.58 16.70
CA ARG A 91 -24.83 2.02 15.86
C ARG A 91 -25.97 1.49 16.71
N GLN A 92 -25.62 0.63 17.65
CA GLN A 92 -26.54 -0.04 18.56
C GLN A 92 -25.75 -0.59 19.75
N MET A 93 -26.47 -1.11 20.75
CA MET A 93 -25.90 -1.54 22.03
C MET A 93 -24.81 -2.62 21.90
N ASN A 94 -24.76 -3.36 20.80
CA ASN A 94 -23.75 -4.40 20.56
C ASN A 94 -22.81 -4.13 19.37
N LEU A 95 -22.88 -2.94 18.77
CA LEU A 95 -22.11 -2.63 17.56
C LEU A 95 -21.74 -1.15 17.51
N ILE A 96 -20.46 -0.89 17.33
CA ILE A 96 -19.93 0.43 16.97
C ILE A 96 -19.11 0.32 15.68
N THR A 97 -18.97 1.43 14.97
CA THR A 97 -18.07 1.54 13.81
C THR A 97 -16.95 2.51 14.15
N VAL A 98 -15.71 2.08 13.99
CA VAL A 98 -14.51 2.91 14.17
C VAL A 98 -13.91 3.27 12.83
N THR A 99 -13.54 4.53 12.65
CA THR A 99 -12.78 4.97 11.48
C THR A 99 -11.30 4.76 11.73
N ILE A 100 -10.65 3.96 10.90
CA ILE A 100 -9.22 3.68 11.00
C ILE A 100 -8.44 4.95 10.61
N PRO A 101 -7.60 5.49 11.49
CA PRO A 101 -6.80 6.66 11.16
C PRO A 101 -5.86 6.36 10.00
N THR A 102 -5.68 7.35 9.13
CA THR A 102 -4.69 7.24 8.07
C THR A 102 -3.34 7.60 8.64
N ALA A 103 -2.35 6.70 8.55
CA ALA A 103 -0.99 7.02 8.94
C ALA A 103 -0.50 8.23 8.11
N THR A 104 0.13 9.19 8.78
CA THR A 104 0.58 10.49 8.23
C THR A 104 1.59 10.36 7.07
N SER A 105 2.12 9.15 6.83
CA SER A 105 3.04 8.79 5.75
C SER A 105 2.38 8.61 4.37
N SER A 106 1.05 8.48 4.29
CA SER A 106 0.35 8.10 3.04
C SER A 106 0.47 9.10 1.86
N SER A 107 0.80 10.38 2.10
CA SER A 107 1.00 11.37 1.03
C SER A 107 2.29 11.13 0.22
N ARG A 108 3.28 10.46 0.80
CA ARG A 108 4.47 9.95 0.09
C ARG A 108 4.59 8.48 0.42
N LYS A 109 3.80 7.64 -0.27
CA LYS A 109 4.01 6.20 -0.41
C LYS A 109 5.34 5.94 -1.14
N ARG A 110 6.46 6.42 -0.60
CA ARG A 110 7.78 5.82 -0.82
C ARG A 110 7.61 4.43 -0.24
N ARG A 111 7.38 3.46 -1.13
CA ARG A 111 7.50 2.02 -0.92
C ARG A 111 8.37 1.78 0.32
N SER A 112 7.75 1.48 1.46
CA SER A 112 8.48 1.19 2.69
C SER A 112 9.48 0.09 2.32
N THR A 113 10.76 0.41 2.28
CA THR A 113 11.83 -0.53 1.93
C THR A 113 11.93 -1.67 2.94
N ASP A 114 11.35 -1.46 4.11
CA ASP A 114 11.36 -2.33 5.27
C ASP A 114 10.26 -3.42 5.23
N GLY A 115 9.38 -3.41 4.22
CA GLY A 115 8.37 -4.46 4.09
C GLY A 115 7.25 -4.43 5.14
N SER A 116 7.34 -3.59 6.17
CA SER A 116 6.32 -3.37 7.19
C SER A 116 4.94 -2.99 6.63
N ILE A 117 3.88 -3.43 7.33
CA ILE A 117 2.46 -3.15 7.06
C ILE A 117 1.87 -2.37 8.23
N ASP A 118 1.00 -1.40 7.96
CA ASP A 118 0.45 -0.52 8.99
C ASP A 118 -0.68 -1.21 9.78
N GLY A 119 -0.67 -1.04 11.11
CA GLY A 119 -1.67 -1.57 12.03
C GLY A 119 -1.97 -0.62 13.19
N TRP A 120 -3.08 -0.88 13.88
CA TRP A 120 -3.60 -0.06 14.97
C TRP A 120 -4.08 -0.92 16.12
N ASP A 121 -3.63 -0.63 17.33
CA ASP A 121 -4.22 -1.16 18.56
C ASP A 121 -5.24 -0.14 19.07
N ILE A 122 -6.51 -0.55 19.12
CA ILE A 122 -7.63 0.32 19.48
C ILE A 122 -8.17 -0.06 20.84
N SER A 123 -8.15 0.89 21.78
CA SER A 123 -8.73 0.77 23.11
C SER A 123 -9.89 1.75 23.28
N PHE A 124 -10.87 1.39 24.11
CA PHE A 124 -12.10 2.17 24.27
C PHE A 124 -12.29 2.64 25.71
N SER A 125 -12.90 3.82 25.86
CA SER A 125 -13.16 4.44 27.17
C SER A 125 -14.48 5.21 27.15
N TYR A 126 -15.16 5.33 28.29
CA TYR A 126 -16.31 6.23 28.44
C TYR A 126 -15.96 7.56 29.12
N ASP A 127 -14.86 7.60 29.88
CA ASP A 127 -14.40 8.74 30.68
C ASP A 127 -13.14 9.42 30.10
N ASN A 128 -12.59 8.91 29.00
CA ASN A 128 -11.36 9.37 28.37
C ASN A 128 -10.11 9.23 29.26
N SER A 129 -10.17 8.38 30.28
CA SER A 129 -9.08 8.17 31.25
C SER A 129 -8.77 6.69 31.46
N THR A 130 -9.80 5.86 31.58
CA THR A 130 -9.69 4.40 31.75
C THR A 130 -10.04 3.71 30.44
N PHE A 131 -9.04 3.08 29.83
CA PHE A 131 -9.17 2.42 28.54
C PHE A 131 -9.24 0.90 28.70
N SER A 132 -10.03 0.26 27.83
CA SER A 132 -10.14 -1.20 27.72
C SER A 132 -8.82 -1.83 27.27
N ASN A 133 -8.78 -3.17 27.31
CA ASN A 133 -7.77 -3.91 26.55
C ASN A 133 -7.85 -3.51 25.07
N ALA A 134 -6.69 -3.37 24.44
CA ALA A 134 -6.61 -2.99 23.05
C ALA A 134 -7.00 -4.16 22.14
N THR A 135 -7.72 -3.85 21.06
CA THR A 135 -7.95 -4.79 19.96
C THR A 135 -7.24 -4.32 18.71
N SER A 136 -6.51 -5.24 18.09
CA SER A 136 -5.63 -4.95 16.97
C SER A 136 -6.38 -4.98 15.65
N ILE A 137 -5.99 -4.10 14.74
CA ILE A 137 -6.49 -4.05 13.37
C ILE A 137 -5.29 -3.88 12.45
N VAL A 138 -5.15 -4.75 11.46
CA VAL A 138 -4.08 -4.69 10.46
C VAL A 138 -4.70 -4.51 9.08
N VAL A 139 -4.22 -3.51 8.36
CA VAL A 139 -4.71 -3.20 7.02
C VAL A 139 -3.68 -3.68 6.01
N TYR A 140 -4.01 -4.72 5.25
CA TYR A 140 -3.09 -5.37 4.32
C TYR A 140 -3.74 -5.60 2.96
N ASN A 141 -2.93 -5.88 1.95
CA ASN A 141 -3.38 -6.29 0.62
C ASN A 141 -3.03 -7.76 0.39
N GLY A 142 -4.03 -8.63 0.48
CA GLY A 142 -3.82 -10.07 0.39
C GLY A 142 -3.34 -10.59 -0.97
N ALA A 143 -3.18 -9.74 -2.00
CA ALA A 143 -2.56 -10.13 -3.27
C ALA A 143 -1.03 -10.10 -3.21
N THR A 144 -0.47 -9.37 -2.24
CA THR A 144 0.98 -9.18 -2.11
C THR A 144 1.49 -9.43 -0.70
N GLU A 145 0.58 -9.65 0.26
CA GLU A 145 0.87 -9.67 1.69
C GLU A 145 0.12 -10.82 2.35
N SER A 146 0.75 -11.50 3.31
CA SER A 146 0.13 -12.52 4.15
C SER A 146 0.35 -12.16 5.61
N CYS A 147 -0.72 -12.18 6.41
CA CYS A 147 -0.68 -11.81 7.82
C CYS A 147 -1.28 -12.92 8.69
N ASP A 148 -0.67 -13.18 9.84
CA ASP A 148 -1.18 -14.07 10.89
C ASP A 148 -1.95 -13.25 11.92
N TYR A 149 -3.20 -13.63 12.22
CA TYR A 149 -4.05 -12.91 13.18
C TYR A 149 -3.69 -13.15 14.65
N THR A 150 -2.95 -14.22 14.95
CA THR A 150 -2.57 -14.56 16.33
C THR A 150 -1.36 -13.76 16.78
N THR A 151 -0.36 -13.64 15.90
CA THR A 151 0.91 -12.96 16.17
C THR A 151 0.96 -11.55 15.57
N TYR A 152 0.03 -11.22 14.67
CA TYR A 152 0.04 -9.99 13.86
C TYR A 152 1.36 -9.81 13.10
N THR A 153 2.02 -10.92 12.76
CA THR A 153 3.17 -10.94 11.86
C THR A 153 2.67 -10.86 10.43
N CYS A 154 3.39 -10.14 9.58
CA CYS A 154 3.06 -10.04 8.17
C CYS A 154 4.30 -10.14 7.28
N THR A 155 4.15 -10.85 6.17
CA THR A 155 5.17 -11.00 5.12
C THR A 155 4.67 -10.40 3.82
N LYS A 156 5.58 -9.79 3.05
CA LYS A 156 5.31 -9.41 1.67
C LYS A 156 5.80 -10.50 0.75
N GLU A 157 4.92 -11.00 -0.11
CA GLU A 157 5.35 -11.81 -1.23
C GLU A 157 6.22 -10.94 -2.14
N SER A 158 7.52 -11.12 -2.03
CA SER A 158 8.44 -10.52 -2.99
C SER A 158 8.05 -11.07 -4.36
N SER A 159 7.53 -10.19 -5.23
CA SER A 159 7.46 -10.44 -6.67
C SER A 159 8.90 -10.53 -7.21
N SER A 160 9.59 -11.60 -6.86
CA SER A 160 10.92 -11.95 -7.34
C SER A 160 10.83 -12.66 -8.70
N THR A 161 9.77 -12.45 -9.48
CA THR A 161 9.71 -12.82 -10.90
C THR A 161 10.44 -11.82 -11.80
N ALA A 162 10.88 -10.67 -11.28
CA ALA A 162 11.65 -9.69 -12.07
C ALA A 162 13.19 -9.86 -12.00
N ALA A 163 13.74 -10.67 -11.08
CA ALA A 163 15.18 -10.76 -10.89
C ALA A 163 15.87 -11.88 -11.71
N ILE A 164 15.13 -12.90 -12.14
CA ILE A 164 15.73 -14.08 -12.82
C ILE A 164 15.79 -13.90 -14.35
N ALA A 165 15.05 -12.93 -14.92
CA ALA A 165 15.12 -12.63 -16.36
C ALA A 165 16.42 -11.92 -16.78
N GLY A 166 17.18 -11.30 -15.85
CA GLY A 166 18.42 -10.60 -16.17
C GLY A 166 19.67 -11.51 -16.26
N ALA A 167 19.68 -12.62 -15.52
CA ALA A 167 20.85 -13.49 -15.46
C ALA A 167 21.05 -14.32 -16.74
N VAL A 168 19.96 -14.78 -17.35
CA VAL A 168 20.03 -15.60 -18.58
C VAL A 168 20.38 -14.74 -19.81
N VAL A 169 19.88 -13.49 -19.86
CA VAL A 169 20.18 -12.57 -20.98
C VAL A 169 21.64 -12.11 -20.96
N GLY A 170 22.22 -11.88 -19.77
CA GLY A 170 23.63 -11.50 -19.63
C GLY A 170 24.58 -12.60 -20.13
N VAL A 171 24.34 -13.86 -19.76
CA VAL A 171 25.21 -14.99 -20.17
C VAL A 171 25.16 -15.23 -21.67
N VAL A 172 23.96 -15.15 -22.29
CA VAL A 172 23.80 -15.32 -23.74
C VAL A 172 24.47 -14.17 -24.52
N ALA A 173 24.32 -12.92 -24.06
CA ALA A 173 24.96 -11.78 -24.71
C ALA A 173 26.49 -11.86 -24.66
N VAL A 174 27.07 -12.26 -23.51
CA VAL A 174 28.52 -12.44 -23.37
C VAL A 174 29.04 -13.56 -24.27
N ALA A 175 28.32 -14.69 -24.37
CA ALA A 175 28.71 -15.80 -25.25
C ALA A 175 28.70 -15.40 -26.74
N VAL A 176 27.70 -14.63 -27.18
CA VAL A 176 27.61 -14.13 -28.57
C VAL A 176 28.74 -13.14 -28.88
N ILE A 177 29.03 -12.21 -27.96
CA ILE A 177 30.11 -11.23 -28.14
C ILE A 177 31.48 -11.93 -28.20
N VAL A 178 31.75 -12.87 -27.30
CA VAL A 178 33.01 -13.65 -27.32
C VAL A 178 33.11 -14.47 -28.60
N GLY A 179 32.03 -15.12 -29.04
CA GLY A 179 31.98 -15.86 -30.31
C GLY A 179 32.29 -14.98 -31.52
N MET A 180 31.69 -13.79 -31.61
CA MET A 180 31.95 -12.79 -32.66
C MET A 180 33.41 -12.34 -32.66
N VAL A 181 34.00 -12.06 -31.49
CA VAL A 181 35.40 -11.62 -31.37
C VAL A 181 36.38 -12.72 -31.82
N VAL A 182 36.13 -13.97 -31.43
CA VAL A 182 36.94 -15.12 -31.86
C VAL A 182 36.82 -15.32 -33.38
N TYR A 183 35.62 -15.26 -33.93
CA TYR A 183 35.37 -15.38 -35.37
C TYR A 183 36.12 -14.32 -36.18
N ILE A 184 36.07 -13.05 -35.75
CA ILE A 184 36.81 -11.95 -36.40
C ILE A 184 38.33 -12.18 -36.35
N LYS A 185 38.88 -12.68 -35.24
CA LYS A 185 40.32 -12.98 -35.14
C LYS A 185 40.74 -14.15 -36.04
N VAL A 186 39.90 -15.17 -36.19
CA VAL A 186 40.17 -16.31 -37.10
C VAL A 186 40.18 -15.86 -38.56
N ILE A 187 39.26 -14.98 -38.96
CA ILE A 187 39.23 -14.43 -40.34
C ILE A 187 40.45 -13.55 -40.61
N LYS A 188 40.86 -12.69 -39.67
CA LYS A 188 42.05 -11.83 -39.86
C LYS A 188 43.34 -12.64 -39.96
N LYS A 189 43.42 -13.82 -39.33
CA LYS A 189 44.59 -14.72 -39.44
C LYS A 189 44.66 -15.49 -40.78
N LYS A 190 43.55 -15.53 -41.55
CA LYS A 190 43.47 -16.22 -42.84
C LYS A 190 43.61 -15.32 -44.07
N ARG A 191 43.92 -14.02 -43.94
CA ARG A 191 44.20 -13.20 -45.13
C ARG A 191 45.61 -13.52 -45.67
N PRO A 192 45.76 -14.15 -46.85
CA PRO A 192 47.03 -14.14 -47.57
C PRO A 192 47.37 -12.70 -47.96
N GLN A 193 48.66 -12.38 -47.94
CA GLN A 193 49.19 -11.19 -48.59
C GLN A 193 48.87 -11.23 -50.10
N SER A 194 48.69 -10.03 -50.66
CA SER A 194 48.79 -9.69 -52.09
C SER A 194 47.47 -9.44 -52.85
N ALA A 195 47.17 -8.16 -53.01
CA ALA A 195 46.96 -7.54 -54.32
C ALA A 195 47.12 -6.02 -54.18
N LYS A 196 48.15 -5.45 -54.79
CA LYS A 196 48.27 -4.00 -55.02
C LYS A 196 47.20 -3.62 -56.04
N VAL A 197 46.26 -2.75 -55.68
CA VAL A 197 45.37 -2.10 -56.65
C VAL A 197 46.16 -0.97 -57.29
N SER A 198 46.47 -1.13 -58.58
CA SER A 198 47.11 -0.14 -59.43
C SER A 198 46.17 1.03 -59.66
N ASN A 199 46.70 2.24 -59.53
CA ASN A 199 46.00 3.50 -59.73
C ASN A 199 46.14 3.89 -61.21
N GLN A 200 45.28 3.38 -62.07
CA GLN A 200 45.20 3.82 -63.46
C GLN A 200 43.83 3.47 -64.02
N ASP A 201 42.96 4.48 -64.04
CA ASP A 201 41.93 4.76 -65.07
C ASP A 201 41.03 5.87 -64.53
N ARG A 202 41.67 7.04 -64.39
CA ARG A 202 41.01 8.32 -64.24
C ARG A 202 41.06 8.94 -65.63
N GLU A 203 39.89 9.38 -66.10
CA GLU A 203 39.62 10.01 -67.40
C GLU A 203 39.25 9.06 -68.54
N MET A 204 37.95 8.80 -68.68
CA MET A 204 37.21 9.13 -69.91
C MET A 204 35.70 9.04 -69.63
N LEU A 205 34.95 9.97 -70.23
CA LEU A 205 33.47 10.10 -70.27
C LEU A 205 32.84 11.01 -69.20
N THR A 206 33.27 12.27 -69.20
CA THR A 206 32.32 13.39 -69.17
C THR A 206 31.69 13.55 -70.57
N ARG A 207 30.38 13.31 -70.72
CA ARG A 207 29.47 14.05 -71.63
C ARG A 207 28.01 13.59 -71.51
N GLY A 208 27.13 14.58 -71.30
CA GLY A 208 25.67 14.52 -71.49
C GLY A 208 24.92 14.26 -70.18
N ALA A 209 24.30 15.28 -69.58
CA ALA A 209 22.90 15.71 -69.80
C ALA A 209 21.91 14.68 -69.24
N GLU A 210 20.85 14.98 -68.50
CA GLU A 210 20.21 16.16 -67.96
C GLU A 210 19.10 15.58 -67.02
N GLU A 211 18.45 16.43 -66.22
CA GLU A 211 17.18 16.19 -65.53
C GLU A 211 17.10 15.23 -64.31
N GLY A 212 16.41 15.73 -63.26
CA GLY A 212 15.78 14.87 -62.26
C GLY A 212 16.07 15.25 -60.81
N GLY A 213 15.59 16.42 -60.37
CA GLY A 213 15.69 16.90 -59.01
C GLY A 213 15.03 16.00 -57.95
N SER A 214 15.61 16.04 -56.75
CA SER A 214 15.13 15.47 -55.50
C SER A 214 13.71 15.97 -55.15
N PRO A 215 12.94 15.17 -54.37
CA PRO A 215 12.18 15.81 -53.29
C PRO A 215 12.53 15.25 -51.91
N ARG A 216 12.72 16.19 -50.99
CA ARG A 216 12.67 16.04 -49.54
C ARG A 216 11.30 15.52 -49.07
N PRO A 217 11.23 14.88 -47.89
CA PRO A 217 9.96 14.61 -47.23
C PRO A 217 9.32 15.91 -46.74
N PRO A 218 7.98 16.09 -46.86
CA PRO A 218 7.32 17.27 -46.33
C PRO A 218 7.14 17.16 -44.81
N SER A 219 7.66 18.16 -44.11
CA SER A 219 7.12 18.64 -42.83
C SER A 219 6.05 19.69 -43.13
N VAL A 220 4.83 19.58 -42.58
CA VAL A 220 3.96 20.75 -42.42
C VAL A 220 3.14 20.63 -41.13
N ASN A 221 3.23 21.71 -40.37
CA ASN A 221 2.51 22.01 -39.15
C ASN A 221 1.11 22.57 -39.44
N THR A 222 0.29 22.59 -38.39
CA THR A 222 -0.58 23.70 -37.96
C THR A 222 -1.90 24.08 -38.71
N TRP A 223 -3.00 23.87 -37.96
CA TRP A 223 -4.06 24.81 -37.52
C TRP A 223 -5.24 25.26 -38.43
N VAL A 224 -6.35 25.55 -37.71
CA VAL A 224 -7.51 26.44 -38.01
C VAL A 224 -8.78 25.74 -38.55
N SER A 225 -9.80 25.53 -37.69
CA SER A 225 -11.10 26.27 -37.58
C SER A 225 -11.97 26.16 -38.85
N THR A 226 -13.28 25.85 -38.82
CA THR A 226 -14.36 26.58 -38.13
C THR A 226 -15.69 25.83 -38.29
N ARG A 227 -16.58 26.01 -37.29
CA ARG A 227 -18.03 25.78 -37.21
C ARG A 227 -18.82 25.57 -38.53
N LYS A 228 -19.78 24.64 -38.47
CA LYS A 228 -21.22 24.96 -38.51
C LYS A 228 -22.02 23.91 -37.77
#